data_AF-A0A973AVQ4-F1
#
_entry.id   AF-A0A973AVQ4-F1
#
_cell.length_a   1.000
_cell.length_b   1.000
_cell.length_c   1.000
_cell.angle_alpha   90.00
_cell.angle_beta   90.00
_cell.angle_gamma   90.00
#
_symmetry.space_group_name_H-M   'P 1'
#
loop_
_entity.id
_entity.type
_entity.pdbx_description
1 polymer ?
#
loop_
_entity_poly.entity_id
_entity_poly.type
_entity_poly.pdbx_seq_one_letter_code
_entity_poly.pdbx_strand_id
1 'polypeptide(L)' 'MTELLRAALLAAPSLNAIQKATGVRRQTLAAFMRGEQVSIHLASADALAEHFGIVSTMPPNPKRKGG' A
#
# COMPACT_ATOMS: atom_id res chain seq x y z
N MET A 1 -0.83 -5.99 8.24
CA MET A 1 -1.18 -4.88 7.32
C MET A 1 -1.04 -5.29 5.86
N THR A 2 0.02 -6.03 5.50
CA THR A 2 0.27 -6.62 4.17
C THR A 2 -0.87 -7.48 3.64
N GLU A 3 -1.41 -8.41 4.44
CA GLU A 3 -2.51 -9.29 3.99
C GLU A 3 -3.84 -8.54 3.75
N LEU A 4 -4.16 -7.54 4.59
CA LEU A 4 -5.33 -6.68 4.41
C LEU A 4 -5.24 -5.86 3.12
N LEU A 5 -4.08 -5.24 2.87
CA LEU A 5 -3.82 -4.54 1.61
C LEU A 5 -3.86 -5.48 0.41
N ARG A 6 -3.32 -6.69 0.53
CA ARG A 6 -3.35 -7.69 -0.54
C ARG A 6 -4.79 -8.11 -0.86
N ALA A 7 -5.61 -8.36 0.16
CA ALA A 7 -7.04 -8.68 -0.02
C ALA A 7 -7.80 -7.51 -0.66
N ALA A 8 -7.55 -6.27 -0.22
CA ALA A 8 -8.16 -5.07 -0.80
C ALA A 8 -7.76 -4.87 -2.28
N LEU A 9 -6.49 -5.13 -2.61
CA LEU A 9 -5.99 -5.10 -3.98
C LEU A 9 -6.58 -6.21 -4.87
N LEU A 10 -6.82 -7.40 -4.32
CA LEU A 10 -7.50 -8.50 -5.01
C LEU A 10 -8.98 -8.22 -5.24
N ALA A 11 -9.65 -7.56 -4.29
CA ALA A 11 -11.05 -7.16 -4.42
C ALA A 11 -11.24 -5.97 -5.37
N ALA A 12 -10.18 -5.23 -5.69
CA ALA A 12 -10.27 -4.07 -6.54
C ALA A 12 -10.50 -4.45 -8.01
N PRO A 13 -11.43 -3.79 -8.71
CA PRO A 13 -11.78 -4.13 -10.09
C PRO A 13 -10.70 -3.74 -11.11
N SER A 14 -9.80 -2.81 -10.78
CA SER A 14 -8.77 -2.35 -11.71
C SER A 14 -7.53 -1.78 -11.01
N LEU A 15 -6.38 -2.41 -11.25
CA LEU A 15 -5.09 -1.89 -10.79
C LEU A 15 -4.70 -0.57 -11.47
N ASN A 16 -5.23 -0.29 -12.67
CA ASN A 16 -4.99 1.00 -13.33
C ASN A 16 -5.74 2.14 -12.62
N ALA A 17 -6.95 1.87 -12.13
CA ALA A 17 -7.70 2.84 -11.34
C ALA A 17 -6.97 3.14 -10.02
N ILE A 18 -6.47 2.10 -9.34
CA ILE A 18 -5.68 2.25 -8.11
C ILE A 18 -4.39 3.02 -8.37
N GLN A 19 -3.65 2.69 -9.44
CA GLN A 19 -2.45 3.44 -9.82
C GLN A 19 -2.76 4.92 -10.04
N LYS A 20 -3.88 5.24 -10.72
CA LYS A 20 -4.28 6.63 -10.99
C LYS A 20 -4.70 7.36 -9.70
N ALA A 21 -5.34 6.66 -8.76
CA ALA A 21 -5.79 7.24 -7.51
C ALA A 21 -4.66 7.41 -6.46
N THR A 22 -3.72 6.47 -6.41
CA THR A 22 -2.67 6.40 -5.38
C THR A 22 -1.28 6.83 -5.86
N GLY A 23 -1.08 6.92 -7.18
CA GLY A 23 0.24 7.14 -7.78
C GLY A 23 1.18 5.94 -7.71
N VAL A 24 0.77 4.83 -7.07
CA VAL A 24 1.60 3.62 -6.94
C VAL A 24 1.61 2.86 -8.27
N ARG A 25 2.81 2.53 -8.77
CA ARG A 25 2.96 1.81 -10.04
C ARG A 25 2.24 0.46 -10.00
N ARG A 26 1.52 0.14 -11.07
CA ARG A 26 0.83 -1.15 -11.27
C ARG A 26 1.75 -2.35 -11.10
N GLN A 27 3.00 -2.25 -11.56
CA GLN A 27 3.99 -3.32 -11.37
C GLN A 27 4.25 -3.60 -9.89
N THR A 28 4.39 -2.56 -9.07
CA THR A 28 4.57 -2.67 -7.62
C THR A 28 3.33 -3.28 -6.97
N LEU A 29 2.13 -2.85 -7.36
CA LEU A 29 0.88 -3.44 -6.87
C LEU A 29 0.78 -4.94 -7.22
N ALA A 30 1.10 -5.30 -8.46
CA ALA A 30 1.04 -6.68 -8.93
C ALA A 30 2.09 -7.58 -8.23
N ALA A 31 3.32 -7.09 -8.03
CA ALA A 31 4.37 -7.81 -7.29
C ALA A 31 3.99 -8.02 -5.82
N PHE A 32 3.36 -7.01 -5.21
CA PHE A 32 2.85 -7.09 -3.83
C PHE A 32 1.69 -8.10 -3.71
N MET A 33 0.78 -8.11 -4.69
CA MET A 33 -0.30 -9.10 -4.77
C MET A 33 0.22 -10.52 -4.89
N ARG A 34 1.22 -10.76 -5.74
CA ARG A 34 1.83 -12.08 -5.94
C ARG A 34 2.70 -12.55 -4.77
N GLY A 35 3.00 -11.68 -3.82
CA GLY A 35 3.90 -12.00 -2.71
C GLY A 35 5.38 -12.04 -3.07
N GLU A 36 5.74 -11.56 -4.27
CA GLU A 36 7.14 -11.30 -4.62
C GLU A 36 7.74 -10.18 -3.76
N GLN A 37 6.92 -9.20 -3.38
CA GLN A 37 7.31 -8.10 -2.50
C GLN A 37 6.60 -8.21 -1.14
N VAL A 38 7.37 -8.52 -0.08
CA VAL A 38 6.88 -8.57 1.32
C VAL A 38 6.72 -7.16 1.90
N SER A 39 7.48 -6.19 1.38
CA SER A 39 7.52 -4.82 1.84
C SER A 39 7.30 -3.83 0.69
N ILE A 40 6.37 -2.92 0.92
CA ILE A 40 6.05 -1.76 0.06
C ILE A 40 6.58 -0.51 0.75
N HIS A 41 7.01 0.47 -0.03
CA HIS A 41 7.49 1.75 0.51
C HIS A 41 6.40 2.39 1.40
N LEU A 42 6.78 2.95 2.55
CA LEU A 42 5.81 3.45 3.54
C LEU A 42 4.83 4.46 2.92
N ALA A 43 5.33 5.40 2.11
CA ALA A 43 4.50 6.36 1.38
C ALA A 43 3.47 5.71 0.44
N SER A 44 3.81 4.58 -0.18
CA SER A 44 2.88 3.85 -1.04
C SER A 44 1.87 3.04 -0.22
N ALA A 45 2.28 2.52 0.94
CA ALA A 45 1.36 1.89 1.89
C ALA A 45 0.34 2.90 2.43
N ASP A 46 0.79 4.11 2.77
CA ASP A 46 -0.08 5.21 3.23
C ASP A 46 -1.08 5.61 2.15
N ALA A 47 -0.64 5.85 0.91
CA ALA A 47 -1.53 6.21 -0.21
C ALA A 47 -2.58 5.12 -0.50
N LEU A 48 -2.19 3.86 -0.41
CA LEU A 48 -3.13 2.74 -0.55
C LEU A 48 -4.07 2.65 0.65
N ALA A 49 -3.56 2.84 1.86
CA ALA A 49 -4.37 2.83 3.08
C ALA A 49 -5.42 3.93 3.04
N GLU A 50 -5.07 5.15 2.63
CA GLU A 50 -6.03 6.25 2.40
C GLU A 50 -7.07 5.88 1.32
N HIS A 51 -6.62 5.35 0.19
CA HIS A 51 -7.53 4.98 -0.91
C HIS A 51 -8.52 3.88 -0.54
N PHE A 52 -8.09 2.89 0.25
CA PHE A 52 -8.93 1.80 0.73
C PHE A 52 -9.64 2.11 2.07
N GLY A 53 -9.40 3.28 2.67
CA GLY A 53 -9.93 3.63 3.99
C GLY A 53 -9.40 2.75 5.12
N ILE A 54 -8.24 2.12 4.94
CA ILE A 54 -7.59 1.28 5.95
C ILE A 54 -6.92 2.20 6.97
N VAL A 55 -7.60 2.45 8.09
CA VAL A 55 -7.01 3.22 9.20
C VAL A 55 -5.95 2.35 9.89
N SER A 56 -4.69 2.74 9.73
CA SER A 56 -3.61 2.15 10.53
C SER A 56 -3.67 2.75 11.94
N THR A 57 -4.09 1.95 12.94
CA THR A 57 -4.13 2.38 14.35
C THR A 57 -2.75 2.38 15.00
N MET A 58 -1.70 2.02 14.25
CA MET A 58 -0.34 2.00 14.77
C MET A 58 0.19 3.45 14.79
N PRO A 59 0.54 4.00 15.97
CA PRO A 59 1.00 5.37 16.07
C PRO A 59 2.23 5.55 15.16
N PRO A 60 2.34 6.68 14.41
CA PRO A 60 3.48 6.92 13.56
C PRO A 60 4.73 6.92 14.45
N ASN A 61 5.61 5.93 14.25
CA ASN A 61 6.91 5.92 14.91
C ASN A 61 7.60 7.24 14.54
N PRO A 62 7.86 8.15 15.51
CA PRO A 62 8.40 9.45 15.20
C PRO A 62 9.73 9.24 14.48
N LYS A 63 9.85 9.83 13.28
CA LYS A 63 11.05 9.80 12.45
C LYS A 63 12.28 9.98 13.34
N ARG A 64 13.11 8.94 13.50
CA ARG A 64 14.46 9.09 14.03
C ARG A 64 15.24 9.93 13.01
N LYS A 65 15.31 11.23 13.26
CA LYS A 65 16.27 12.15 12.65
C LYS A 65 17.64 11.77 13.22
N GLY A 66 18.38 10.89 12.54
CA GLY A 66 19.84 10.85 12.70
C GLY A 66 20.39 12.12 12.05
N GLY A 67 21.24 12.94 12.68
CA GLY A 67 22.21 12.63 13.73
C GLY A 67 23.57 12.76 13.09
#